data_AF-A0A969Z0E0-F1
#
_entry.id   AF-A0A969Z0E0-F1
#
_cell.length_a   1.000
_cell.length_b   1.000
_cell.length_c   1.000
_cell.angle_alpha   90.00
_cell.angle_beta   90.00
_cell.angle_gamma   90.00
#
_symmetry.space_group_name_H-M   'P 1'
#
loop_
_entity.id
_entity.type
_entity.pdbx_description
1 polymer ?
#
loop_
_entity_poly.entity_id
_entity_poly.type
_entity_poly.pdbx_seq_one_letter_code
_entity_poly.pdbx_strand_id
1 'polypeptide(L)'
;MEQNVSYTPEEVAQILKVSKYTVYEMVKRGDLVAYRIGRNLRIQDSDIEEYIAKSKAYENNFKGIIINSDGEKLIKIGDINISLVTDVEGEARVAIDPEDIILAKGLVQSSARNVLKGIVKDVVENSSLVKIIIDIGLPLSAIITYKSYKGMQLEIGQEIYAIFKSSAVKVI
;
A
#
# COMPACT_ATOMS: atom_id res chain seq x y z
N MET A 1 5.09 -13.87 -30.99
CA MET A 1 4.72 -15.11 -30.30
C MET A 1 4.86 -14.83 -28.81
N GLU A 2 3.78 -14.49 -28.12
CA GLU A 2 3.81 -14.37 -26.66
C GLU A 2 4.02 -15.77 -26.10
N GLN A 3 5.21 -16.00 -25.54
CA GLN A 3 5.45 -17.20 -24.78
C GLN A 3 4.73 -17.02 -23.44
N ASN A 4 3.68 -17.83 -23.21
CA ASN A 4 3.06 -17.97 -21.89
C ASN A 4 4.03 -18.71 -20.98
N VAL A 5 5.10 -18.03 -20.55
CA VAL A 5 6.09 -18.56 -19.62
C VAL A 5 5.41 -18.73 -18.26
N SER A 6 5.61 -19.90 -17.66
CA SER A 6 5.05 -20.22 -16.35
C SER A 6 6.07 -20.92 -15.48
N TYR A 7 6.06 -20.56 -14.20
CA TYR A 7 7.02 -20.97 -13.20
C TYR A 7 6.39 -21.90 -12.18
N THR A 8 7.22 -22.79 -11.63
CA THR A 8 6.90 -23.59 -10.44
C THR A 8 6.99 -22.73 -9.17
N PRO A 9 6.37 -23.14 -8.05
CA PRO A 9 6.47 -22.41 -6.78
C PRO A 9 7.93 -22.23 -6.30
N GLU A 10 8.81 -23.19 -6.57
CA GLU A 10 10.24 -23.09 -6.30
C GLU A 10 10.92 -21.96 -7.08
N GLU A 11 10.63 -21.83 -8.36
CA GLU A 11 11.22 -20.79 -9.21
C GLU A 11 10.67 -19.42 -8.82
N VAL A 12 9.36 -19.30 -8.56
CA VAL A 12 8.76 -18.07 -8.04
C VAL A 12 9.39 -17.64 -6.71
N ALA A 13 9.67 -18.60 -5.82
CA ALA A 13 10.32 -18.32 -4.54
C ALA A 13 11.71 -17.69 -4.74
N GLN A 14 12.47 -18.15 -5.75
CA GLN A 14 13.77 -17.57 -6.10
C GLN A 14 13.62 -16.17 -6.71
N ILE A 15 12.65 -15.97 -7.61
CA ILE A 15 12.37 -14.67 -8.25
C ILE A 15 12.00 -13.62 -7.19
N LEU A 16 11.07 -13.96 -6.31
CA LEU A 16 10.57 -13.07 -5.26
C LEU A 16 11.48 -13.01 -4.03
N LYS A 17 12.53 -13.84 -3.97
CA LYS A 17 13.45 -13.99 -2.83
C LYS A 17 12.73 -14.29 -1.50
N VAL A 18 11.75 -15.19 -1.55
CA VAL A 18 10.97 -15.68 -0.40
C VAL A 18 11.08 -17.20 -0.27
N SER A 19 10.48 -17.79 0.77
CA SER A 19 10.44 -19.25 0.91
C SER A 19 9.39 -19.87 -0.01
N LYS A 20 9.59 -21.12 -0.44
CA LYS A 20 8.56 -21.90 -1.17
C LYS A 20 7.23 -21.96 -0.41
N TYR A 21 7.30 -22.05 0.92
CA TYR A 21 6.13 -22.02 1.80
C TYR A 21 5.36 -20.70 1.65
N THR A 22 6.07 -19.58 1.61
CA THR A 22 5.47 -18.25 1.40
C THR A 22 4.74 -18.17 0.07
N VAL A 23 5.28 -18.74 -1.02
CA VAL A 23 4.60 -18.77 -2.33
C VAL A 23 3.29 -19.55 -2.25
N TYR A 24 3.26 -20.71 -1.57
CA TYR A 24 2.00 -21.43 -1.38
C TYR A 24 0.99 -20.65 -0.54
N GLU A 25 1.45 -19.96 0.51
CA GLU A 25 0.57 -19.11 1.32
C GLU A 25 0.00 -17.95 0.50
N MET A 26 0.81 -17.29 -0.34
CA MET A 26 0.36 -16.24 -1.26
C MET A 26 -0.72 -16.76 -2.20
N VAL A 27 -0.53 -17.93 -2.82
CA VAL A 27 -1.54 -18.54 -3.69
C VAL A 27 -2.81 -18.91 -2.93
N LYS A 28 -2.66 -19.46 -1.72
CA LYS A 28 -3.80 -19.86 -0.88
C LYS A 28 -4.64 -18.66 -0.42
N ARG A 29 -4.01 -17.51 -0.20
CA ARG A 29 -4.65 -16.24 0.16
C ARG A 29 -5.25 -15.52 -1.05
N GLY A 30 -4.83 -15.89 -2.25
CA GLY A 30 -5.25 -15.25 -3.50
C GLY A 30 -4.38 -14.05 -3.90
N ASP A 31 -3.27 -13.80 -3.18
CA ASP A 31 -2.34 -12.70 -3.49
C ASP A 31 -1.59 -12.94 -4.81
N LEU A 32 -1.37 -14.21 -5.15
CA LEU A 32 -0.70 -14.63 -6.37
C LEU A 32 -1.58 -15.63 -7.12
N VAL A 33 -1.94 -15.29 -8.35
CA VAL A 33 -2.76 -16.15 -9.20
C VAL A 33 -1.94 -17.37 -9.63
N ALA A 34 -2.54 -18.54 -9.48
CA ALA A 34 -1.91 -19.79 -9.89
C ALA A 34 -2.95 -20.74 -10.47
N TYR A 35 -2.49 -21.62 -11.34
CA TYR A 35 -3.29 -22.67 -11.95
C TYR A 35 -2.57 -24.02 -11.80
N ARG A 36 -3.31 -25.11 -12.01
CA ARG A 36 -2.76 -26.46 -11.90
C ARG A 36 -2.56 -27.10 -13.27
N ILE A 37 -1.41 -27.73 -13.46
CA ILE A 37 -1.15 -28.65 -14.57
C ILE A 37 -0.81 -30.00 -13.97
N GLY A 38 -1.74 -30.95 -14.09
CA GLY A 38 -1.65 -32.23 -13.40
C GLY A 38 -1.61 -32.05 -11.88
N ARG A 39 -0.56 -32.57 -11.23
CA ARG A 39 -0.35 -32.44 -9.77
C ARG A 39 0.48 -31.20 -9.39
N ASN A 40 0.97 -30.45 -10.36
CA ASN A 40 1.88 -29.34 -10.14
C ASN A 40 1.16 -28.00 -10.24
N LEU A 41 1.53 -27.07 -9.36
CA LEU A 41 1.09 -25.69 -9.40
C LEU A 41 1.98 -24.90 -10.37
N ARG A 42 1.38 -23.98 -11.12
CA ARG A 42 2.07 -23.06 -12.03
C ARG A 42 1.56 -21.64 -11.85
N ILE A 43 2.46 -20.67 -12.00
CA ILE A 43 2.20 -19.23 -11.93
C ILE A 43 2.70 -18.63 -13.25
N GLN A 44 1.90 -17.78 -13.93
CA GLN A 44 2.38 -17.12 -15.15
C GLN A 44 3.34 -15.98 -14.83
N ASP A 45 4.27 -15.69 -15.74
CA ASP A 45 5.19 -14.55 -15.59
C ASP A 45 4.43 -13.23 -15.38
N SER A 46 3.36 -13.02 -16.16
CA SER A 46 2.48 -11.85 -16.04
C SER A 46 1.86 -11.69 -14.65
N ASP A 47 1.48 -12.80 -13.99
CA ASP A 47 0.91 -12.76 -12.63
C ASP A 47 1.98 -12.35 -11.60
N ILE A 48 3.23 -12.77 -11.80
CA ILE A 48 4.36 -12.41 -10.94
C ILE A 48 4.70 -10.93 -11.14
N GLU A 49 4.75 -10.47 -12.39
CA GLU A 49 4.98 -9.05 -12.71
C GLU A 49 3.88 -8.17 -12.13
N GLU A 50 2.61 -8.57 -12.27
CA GLU A 50 1.47 -7.85 -11.69
C GLU A 50 1.57 -7.79 -10.16
N TYR A 51 1.94 -8.90 -9.51
CA TYR A 51 2.16 -8.93 -8.06
C TYR A 51 3.26 -7.96 -7.62
N ILE A 52 4.41 -7.95 -8.32
CA ILE A 52 5.53 -7.05 -8.02
C ILE A 52 5.12 -5.59 -8.25
N ALA A 53 4.41 -5.32 -9.34
CA ALA A 53 3.93 -3.98 -9.68
C ALA A 53 2.93 -3.46 -8.63
N LYS A 54 1.97 -4.29 -8.21
CA LYS A 54 1.04 -3.98 -7.12
C LYS A 54 1.78 -3.73 -5.81
N SER A 55 2.75 -4.59 -5.45
CA SER A 55 3.54 -4.41 -4.24
C SER A 55 4.25 -3.06 -4.22
N LYS A 56 4.89 -2.65 -5.32
CA LYS A 56 5.56 -1.35 -5.42
C LYS A 56 4.58 -0.17 -5.44
N ALA A 57 3.45 -0.31 -6.12
CA ALA A 57 2.42 0.73 -6.21
C ALA A 57 1.75 1.00 -4.85
N TYR A 58 1.78 0.02 -3.94
CA TYR A 58 1.21 0.10 -2.61
C TYR A 58 2.23 0.42 -1.52
N GLU A 59 3.47 0.74 -1.89
CA GLU A 59 4.42 1.37 -0.97
C GLU A 59 4.10 2.85 -0.84
N ASN A 60 4.00 3.36 0.39
CA ASN A 60 3.80 4.79 0.63
C ASN A 60 5.11 5.56 0.47
N ASN A 61 5.77 5.43 -0.68
CA ASN A 61 7.00 6.09 -1.03
C ASN A 61 6.75 7.09 -2.15
N PHE A 62 6.86 8.38 -1.84
CA PHE A 62 6.46 9.44 -2.74
C PHE A 62 7.61 10.40 -3.01
N LYS A 63 7.80 10.75 -4.28
CA LYS A 63 8.69 11.84 -4.68
C LYS A 63 7.90 13.15 -4.71
N GLY A 64 8.46 14.20 -4.13
CA GLY A 64 7.84 15.52 -4.11
C GLY A 64 8.84 16.63 -3.84
N ILE A 65 8.32 17.85 -3.66
CA ILE A 65 9.11 19.02 -3.30
C ILE A 65 8.70 19.46 -1.90
N ILE A 66 9.65 19.49 -0.98
CA ILE A 66 9.45 19.99 0.37
C ILE A 66 9.55 21.52 0.34
N ILE A 67 8.50 22.16 0.82
CA ILE A 67 8.39 23.62 0.95
C ILE A 67 8.07 24.00 2.39
N ASN A 68 8.38 25.23 2.73
CA ASN A 68 7.93 25.86 3.97
C ASN A 68 6.67 26.69 3.68
N SER A 69 5.59 26.44 4.41
CA SER A 69 4.34 27.20 4.33
C SER A 69 3.88 27.52 5.74
N ASP A 70 3.76 28.81 6.06
CA ASP A 70 3.23 29.28 7.35
C ASP A 70 3.93 28.70 8.59
N GLY A 71 5.23 28.42 8.50
CA GLY A 71 6.03 27.83 9.59
C GLY A 71 5.90 26.32 9.72
N GLU A 72 5.16 25.66 8.83
CA GLU A 72 5.08 24.21 8.72
C GLU A 72 5.75 23.73 7.43
N LYS A 73 6.45 22.59 7.52
CA LYS A 73 7.00 21.93 6.34
C LYS A 73 5.92 21.06 5.72
N LEU A 74 5.78 21.18 4.41
CA LEU A 74 4.86 20.38 3.60
C LEU A 74 5.64 19.78 2.43
N ILE A 75 5.38 18.53 2.10
CA ILE A 75 5.80 17.96 0.83
C ILE A 75 4.64 18.02 -0.16
N LYS A 76 4.92 18.60 -1.33
CA LYS A 76 4.02 18.67 -2.48
C LYS A 76 4.23 17.47 -3.40
N ILE A 77 3.19 16.68 -3.61
CA ILE A 77 3.18 15.50 -4.48
C ILE A 77 2.00 15.68 -5.46
N GLY A 78 2.28 16.24 -6.64
CA GLY A 78 1.21 16.72 -7.52
C GLY A 78 0.37 17.79 -6.81
N ASP A 79 -0.94 17.55 -6.72
CA ASP A 79 -1.90 18.45 -6.06
C ASP A 79 -2.05 18.17 -4.56
N ILE A 80 -1.38 17.14 -4.04
CA ILE A 80 -1.51 16.71 -2.64
C ILE A 80 -0.41 17.37 -1.81
N ASN A 81 -0.81 17.91 -0.65
CA ASN A 81 0.10 18.44 0.35
C ASN A 81 0.09 17.53 1.58
N ILE A 82 1.27 17.09 2.02
CA ILE A 82 1.45 16.28 3.22
C ILE A 82 2.36 17.02 4.19
N SER A 83 1.89 17.28 5.41
CA SER A 83 2.70 17.82 6.49
C SER A 83 3.72 16.80 6.99
N LEU A 84 4.96 17.26 7.18
CA LEU A 84 6.07 16.47 7.70
C LEU A 84 6.95 17.29 8.66
N VAL A 85 7.80 16.61 9.43
CA VAL A 85 8.81 17.27 10.28
C VAL A 85 10.19 17.02 9.70
N THR A 86 10.83 18.07 9.20
CA THR A 86 12.15 17.97 8.59
C THR A 86 12.84 19.34 8.49
N ASP A 87 14.17 19.34 8.46
CA ASP A 87 14.97 20.54 8.26
C ASP A 87 15.33 20.79 6.78
N VAL A 88 15.11 19.79 5.91
CA VAL A 88 15.46 19.92 4.49
C VAL A 88 14.37 20.62 3.68
N GLU A 89 14.75 21.17 2.52
CA GLU A 89 13.86 21.75 1.51
C GLU A 89 14.30 21.30 0.12
N GLY A 90 13.38 21.39 -0.85
CA GLY A 90 13.65 20.99 -2.24
C GLY A 90 13.17 19.58 -2.57
N GLU A 91 13.69 19.01 -3.65
CA GLU A 91 13.30 17.67 -4.11
C GLU A 91 13.71 16.59 -3.09
N ALA A 92 12.74 15.77 -2.70
CA ALA A 92 12.97 14.68 -1.75
C ALA A 92 12.05 13.50 -2.03
N ARG A 93 12.40 12.35 -1.43
CA ARG A 93 11.48 11.22 -1.27
C ARG A 93 11.03 11.12 0.17
N VAL A 94 9.78 10.72 0.37
CA VAL A 94 9.23 10.45 1.70
C VAL A 94 8.62 9.08 1.76
N ALA A 95 8.68 8.46 2.94
CA ALA A 95 8.04 7.21 3.26
C ALA A 95 7.07 7.39 4.44
N ILE A 96 5.95 6.66 4.42
CA ILE A 96 4.98 6.62 5.52
C ILE A 96 4.70 5.15 5.84
N ASP A 97 4.84 4.74 7.10
CA ASP A 97 4.48 3.38 7.47
C ASP A 97 2.96 3.17 7.34
N PRO A 98 2.48 2.14 6.63
CA PRO A 98 1.05 1.83 6.56
C PRO A 98 0.38 1.65 7.93
N GLU A 99 1.12 1.25 8.97
CA GLU A 99 0.60 1.11 10.35
C GLU A 99 0.43 2.46 11.08
N ASP A 100 1.15 3.50 10.64
CA ASP A 100 1.02 4.86 11.19
C ASP A 100 -0.23 5.60 10.64
N ILE A 101 -0.96 4.98 9.71
CA ILE A 101 -2.14 5.56 9.05
C ILE A 101 -3.43 5.03 9.70
N ILE A 102 -4.19 5.94 10.29
CA ILE A 102 -5.51 5.68 10.87
C ILE A 102 -6.58 5.96 9.82
N LEU A 103 -7.61 5.11 9.79
CA LEU A 103 -8.75 5.27 8.89
C LEU A 103 -10.00 5.73 9.64
N ALA A 104 -10.74 6.67 9.06
CA ALA A 104 -12.01 7.16 9.59
C ALA A 104 -13.07 7.34 8.51
N LYS A 105 -14.35 7.10 8.84
CA LYS A 105 -15.49 7.34 7.92
C LYS A 105 -15.90 8.81 7.79
N GLY A 106 -15.31 9.68 8.59
CA GLY A 106 -15.62 11.10 8.64
C GLY A 106 -14.47 11.88 9.25
N LEU A 107 -14.62 13.20 9.29
CA LEU A 107 -13.63 14.08 9.91
C LEU A 107 -13.55 13.82 11.42
N VAL A 108 -12.34 13.59 11.91
CA VAL A 108 -12.04 13.38 13.33
C VAL A 108 -11.15 14.52 13.79
N GLN A 109 -11.55 15.22 14.86
CA GLN A 109 -10.68 16.18 15.50
C GLN A 109 -9.56 15.43 16.24
N SER A 110 -8.32 15.67 15.84
CA SER A 110 -7.14 15.02 16.43
C SER A 110 -5.91 15.92 16.30
N SER A 111 -4.80 15.51 16.92
CA SER A 111 -3.50 16.19 16.77
C SER A 111 -2.77 15.83 15.47
N ALA A 112 -3.28 14.88 14.69
CA ALA A 112 -2.74 14.55 13.38
C ALA A 112 -2.96 15.73 12.43
N ARG A 113 -1.91 16.11 11.68
CA ARG A 113 -1.97 17.21 10.72
C ARG A 113 -2.39 16.74 9.33
N ASN A 114 -2.08 15.49 8.99
CA ASN A 114 -2.49 14.92 7.73
C ASN A 114 -3.86 14.28 7.89
N VAL A 115 -4.85 14.83 7.18
CA VAL A 115 -6.20 14.28 7.05
C VAL A 115 -6.54 14.32 5.56
N LEU A 116 -6.36 13.19 4.90
CA LEU A 116 -6.50 13.07 3.44
C LEU A 116 -7.77 12.27 3.12
N LYS A 117 -8.67 12.88 2.36
CA LYS A 117 -9.88 12.21 1.86
C LYS A 117 -9.52 11.36 0.66
N GLY A 118 -10.06 10.15 0.59
CA GLY A 118 -9.87 9.27 -0.55
C GLY A 118 -10.96 8.22 -0.68
N ILE A 119 -10.79 7.35 -1.67
CA ILE A 119 -11.72 6.26 -2.00
C ILE A 119 -10.99 4.93 -1.82
N VAL A 120 -11.61 3.98 -1.13
CA VAL A 120 -11.08 2.61 -1.02
C VAL A 120 -11.04 1.98 -2.42
N LYS A 121 -9.86 1.62 -2.91
CA LYS A 121 -9.66 0.98 -4.22
C LYS A 121 -9.47 -0.52 -4.13
N ASP A 122 -8.81 -0.98 -3.08
CA ASP A 122 -8.43 -2.37 -2.93
C ASP A 122 -8.35 -2.75 -1.45
N VAL A 123 -8.56 -4.03 -1.17
CA VAL A 123 -8.55 -4.60 0.17
C VAL A 123 -7.86 -5.95 0.13
N VAL A 124 -6.73 -6.05 0.82
CA VAL A 124 -5.94 -7.28 0.93
C VAL A 124 -6.04 -7.80 2.36
N GLU A 125 -6.84 -8.84 2.54
CA GLU A 125 -7.11 -9.45 3.84
C GLU A 125 -5.98 -10.44 4.22
N ASN A 126 -5.28 -10.19 5.32
CA ASN A 126 -4.44 -11.18 6.00
C ASN A 126 -5.14 -11.66 7.28
N SER A 127 -4.62 -12.72 7.91
CA SER A 127 -5.30 -13.41 9.03
C SER A 127 -5.65 -12.49 10.22
N SER A 128 -4.82 -11.50 10.54
CA SER A 128 -5.04 -10.55 11.65
C SER A 128 -5.07 -9.09 11.21
N LEU A 129 -4.44 -8.78 10.08
CA LEU A 129 -4.26 -7.44 9.54
C LEU A 129 -4.89 -7.35 8.17
N VAL A 130 -5.42 -6.20 7.83
CA VAL A 130 -6.04 -5.93 6.53
C VAL A 130 -5.34 -4.71 5.96
N LYS A 131 -4.77 -4.87 4.77
CA LYS A 131 -4.20 -3.74 4.03
C LYS A 131 -5.31 -3.13 3.17
N ILE A 132 -5.53 -1.84 3.33
CA ILE A 132 -6.50 -1.04 2.59
C ILE A 132 -5.73 -0.11 1.67
N ILE A 133 -6.03 -0.14 0.37
CA ILE A 133 -5.48 0.80 -0.60
C ILE A 133 -6.50 1.89 -0.85
N ILE A 134 -6.08 3.13 -0.69
CA ILE A 134 -6.92 4.32 -0.75
C ILE A 134 -6.37 5.22 -1.85
N ASP A 135 -7.23 5.63 -2.76
CA ASP A 135 -6.91 6.66 -3.76
C ASP A 135 -7.22 8.03 -3.19
N ILE A 136 -6.16 8.77 -2.86
CA ILE A 136 -6.21 10.17 -2.40
C ILE A 136 -5.84 11.16 -3.53
N GLY A 137 -5.86 10.72 -4.80
CA GLY A 137 -5.16 11.33 -5.93
C GLY A 137 -3.81 10.68 -6.22
N LEU A 138 -3.35 9.81 -5.31
CA LEU A 138 -2.27 8.84 -5.46
C LEU A 138 -2.61 7.61 -4.59
N PRO A 139 -2.07 6.42 -4.87
CA PRO A 139 -2.32 5.24 -4.04
C PRO A 139 -1.63 5.39 -2.68
N LEU A 140 -2.41 5.28 -1.61
CA LEU A 140 -1.97 5.28 -0.22
C LEU A 140 -2.43 3.97 0.45
N SER A 141 -1.48 3.19 0.95
CA SER A 141 -1.73 1.94 1.67
C SER A 141 -1.79 2.18 3.17
N ALA A 142 -2.84 1.72 3.83
CA ALA A 142 -2.97 1.67 5.29
C ALA A 142 -3.13 0.22 5.77
N ILE A 143 -2.59 -0.14 6.93
CA ILE A 143 -2.81 -1.44 7.55
C ILE A 143 -3.63 -1.25 8.82
N ILE A 144 -4.77 -1.93 8.89
CA ILE A 144 -5.65 -1.93 10.06
C ILE A 144 -5.91 -3.35 10.55
N THR A 145 -6.40 -3.48 11.78
CA THR A 145 -6.81 -4.80 12.28
C THR A 145 -8.03 -5.31 11.53
N TYR A 146 -8.14 -6.64 11.40
CA TYR A 146 -9.34 -7.28 10.82
C TYR A 146 -10.63 -6.87 11.54
N LYS A 147 -10.57 -6.71 12.87
CA LYS A 147 -11.70 -6.24 13.69
C LYS A 147 -12.13 -4.83 13.31
N SER A 148 -11.17 -3.91 13.10
CA SER A 148 -11.46 -2.55 12.62
C SER A 148 -12.08 -2.58 11.23
N TYR A 149 -11.51 -3.35 10.30
CA TYR A 149 -12.04 -3.47 8.94
C TYR A 149 -13.51 -3.93 8.92
N LYS A 150 -13.83 -5.03 9.63
CA LYS A 150 -15.21 -5.54 9.71
C LYS A 150 -16.14 -4.60 10.49
N GLY A 151 -15.68 -4.03 11.60
CA GLY A 151 -16.47 -3.07 12.40
C GLY A 151 -16.75 -1.78 11.64
N MET A 152 -15.84 -1.35 10.78
CA MET A 152 -16.01 -0.22 9.88
C MET A 152 -16.78 -0.59 8.62
N GLN A 153 -17.10 -1.85 8.32
CA GLN A 153 -17.84 -2.23 7.11
C GLN A 153 -17.29 -1.53 5.86
N LEU A 154 -15.97 -1.61 5.65
CA LEU A 154 -15.33 -0.94 4.52
C LEU A 154 -15.57 -1.74 3.24
N GLU A 155 -15.94 -1.04 2.18
CA GLU A 155 -16.15 -1.60 0.85
C GLU A 155 -15.36 -0.83 -0.20
N ILE A 156 -15.01 -1.51 -1.29
CA ILE A 156 -14.38 -0.86 -2.45
C ILE A 156 -15.35 0.18 -3.03
N GLY A 157 -14.83 1.36 -3.35
CA GLY A 157 -15.60 2.51 -3.82
C GLY A 157 -16.10 3.42 -2.69
N GLN A 158 -15.93 3.03 -1.43
CA GLN A 158 -16.35 3.85 -0.30
C GLN A 158 -15.38 5.01 -0.01
N GLU A 159 -15.94 6.16 0.33
CA GLU A 159 -15.18 7.31 0.84
C GLU A 159 -14.63 7.06 2.25
N ILE A 160 -13.38 7.45 2.47
CA ILE A 160 -12.69 7.31 3.75
C ILE A 160 -11.64 8.42 3.94
N TYR A 161 -11.26 8.67 5.18
CA TYR A 161 -10.21 9.61 5.55
C TYR A 161 -9.00 8.84 6.08
N ALA A 162 -7.83 9.08 5.50
CA ALA A 162 -6.54 8.63 5.99
C ALA A 162 -5.91 9.71 6.87
N ILE A 163 -5.56 9.35 8.10
CA ILE A 163 -5.15 10.28 9.15
C ILE A 163 -3.81 9.83 9.72
N PHE A 164 -2.81 10.71 9.72
CA PHE A 164 -1.50 10.42 10.29
C PHE A 164 -0.77 11.69 10.74
N LYS A 165 0.18 11.52 11.68
CA LYS A 165 0.95 12.64 12.24
C LYS A 165 2.04 13.09 11.26
N SER A 166 2.42 14.37 11.31
CA SER A 166 3.57 14.88 10.55
C SER A 166 4.87 14.13 10.88
N SER A 167 5.01 13.64 12.11
CA SER A 167 6.17 12.87 12.57
C SER A 167 6.23 11.45 12.01
N ALA A 168 5.16 10.93 11.42
CA ALA A 168 5.14 9.60 10.78
C ALA A 168 5.73 9.64 9.35
N VAL A 169 5.84 10.83 8.76
CA VAL A 169 6.40 11.03 7.42
C VAL A 169 7.91 11.15 7.53
N LYS A 170 8.63 10.21 6.94
CA LYS A 170 10.10 10.14 7.00
C LYS A 170 10.69 10.52 5.65
N VAL A 171 11.67 11.42 5.63
CA VAL A 171 12.48 11.70 4.43
C VAL A 171 13.50 10.57 4.24
N ILE A 172 13.66 10.07 3.01
CA ILE A 172 14.56 8.96 2.66
C ILE A 172 15.50 9.31 1.50
#